data_AF-A0AAP9YBD4-F1
#
_entry.id   AF-A0AAP9YBD4-F1
#
_cell.length_a   1.000
_cell.length_b   1.000
_cell.length_c   1.000
_cell.angle_alpha   90.00
_cell.angle_beta   90.00
_cell.angle_gamma   90.00
#
_symmetry.space_group_name_H-M   'P 1'
#
loop_
_entity.id
_entity.type
_entity.pdbx_description
1 polymer ?
#
loop_
_entity_poly.entity_id
_entity_poly.type
_entity_poly.pdbx_seq_one_letter_code
_entity_poly.pdbx_strand_id
1 'polypeptide(L)'
;MNTLDWDYVGRATFDRRTRMQNPPPFSRIIDQLKDEMNLVCFHREQKSSDQSYSRAVFCATVEPALFDLFFNSPTGYRGEFFISPERGVAANRLLLQELSPKLIQFAAIQDTGIDQAWLLESLSKLSAKAWLAEESLSLCSKCAGEWSTSYVSELEIRNGRWECSDHAYSVWGRQAPCLTKIRFFGGFINSTNQEWLAEHKQSRAAQIWQYGWT
;
A
#
# COMPACT_ATOMS: atom_id res chain seq x y z
N MET A 1 22.09 12.19 14.98
CA MET A 1 21.03 11.43 14.29
C MET A 1 19.72 11.86 14.92
N ASN A 2 18.86 12.57 14.20
CA ASN A 2 17.49 12.76 14.68
C ASN A 2 16.84 11.38 14.68
N THR A 3 16.58 10.85 15.87
CA THR A 3 15.65 9.73 16.03
C THR A 3 14.33 10.18 15.42
N LEU A 4 13.85 9.44 14.42
CA LEU A 4 12.47 9.61 13.98
C LEU A 4 11.61 9.35 15.22
N ASP A 5 10.79 10.33 15.63
CA ASP A 5 9.75 10.10 16.63
C ASP A 5 8.81 9.06 16.02
N TRP A 6 8.97 7.79 16.40
CA TRP A 6 8.13 6.68 15.94
C TRP A 6 8.02 5.64 17.04
N ASP A 7 7.06 5.88 17.91
CA ASP A 7 6.74 5.02 19.03
C ASP A 7 5.40 4.30 18.81
N TYR A 8 5.16 3.29 19.64
CA TYR A 8 3.90 2.55 19.64
C TYR A 8 3.20 2.69 20.99
N VAL A 9 1.91 3.00 21.00
CA VAL A 9 1.09 3.12 22.21
C VAL A 9 -0.09 2.17 22.11
N GLY A 10 -0.44 1.50 23.21
CA GLY A 10 -1.51 0.49 23.24
C GLY A 10 -1.01 -0.93 23.47
N ARG A 11 -1.87 -1.91 23.16
CA ARG A 11 -1.64 -3.34 23.43
C ARG A 11 -1.03 -4.05 22.24
N ALA A 12 0.06 -4.76 22.50
CA ALA A 12 0.70 -5.68 21.55
C ALA A 12 1.54 -6.68 22.35
N THR A 13 1.81 -7.84 21.77
CA THR A 13 2.83 -8.75 22.31
C THR A 13 4.20 -8.10 22.28
N PHE A 14 5.08 -8.53 23.19
CA PHE A 14 6.47 -8.07 23.23
C PHE A 14 7.15 -8.27 21.86
N ASP A 15 7.04 -9.48 21.30
CA ASP A 15 7.67 -9.83 20.01
C ASP A 15 7.20 -8.94 18.85
N ARG A 16 5.89 -8.66 18.77
CA ARG A 16 5.34 -7.78 17.72
C ARG A 16 5.93 -6.38 17.84
N ARG A 17 5.95 -5.82 19.04
CA ARG A 17 6.46 -4.47 19.31
C ARG A 17 7.96 -4.40 19.01
N THR A 18 8.74 -5.35 19.50
CA THR A 18 10.19 -5.41 19.25
C THR A 18 10.52 -5.50 17.78
N ARG A 19 9.80 -6.32 17.01
CA ARG A 19 9.96 -6.44 15.55
C ARG A 19 9.67 -5.12 14.83
N MET A 20 8.62 -4.40 15.22
CA MET A 20 8.26 -3.13 14.59
C MET A 20 9.13 -1.94 15.05
N GLN A 21 9.76 -2.02 16.22
CA GLN A 21 10.74 -1.03 16.71
C GLN A 21 12.12 -1.22 16.08
N ASN A 22 12.44 -2.45 15.67
CA ASN A 22 13.72 -2.80 15.06
C ASN A 22 13.49 -3.43 13.66
N PRO A 23 12.79 -2.73 12.75
CA PRO A 23 12.51 -3.29 11.44
C PRO A 23 13.79 -3.31 10.57
N PRO A 24 13.87 -4.21 9.59
CA PRO A 24 14.93 -4.15 8.61
C PRO A 24 14.74 -2.95 7.66
N PRO A 25 15.75 -2.59 6.83
CA PRO A 25 15.59 -1.56 5.81
C PRO A 25 14.46 -1.90 4.81
N PHE A 26 13.82 -0.88 4.22
CA PHE A 26 12.68 -1.09 3.33
C PHE A 26 12.96 -2.06 2.17
N SER A 27 14.17 -2.02 1.60
CA SER A 27 14.59 -2.96 0.55
C SER A 27 14.51 -4.42 0.98
N ARG A 28 14.84 -4.74 2.23
CA ARG A 28 14.70 -6.09 2.78
C ARG A 28 13.25 -6.49 3.01
N ILE A 29 12.38 -5.53 3.34
CA ILE A 29 10.94 -5.76 3.43
C ILE A 29 10.37 -6.06 2.04
N ILE A 30 10.85 -5.37 0.99
CA ILE A 30 10.51 -5.67 -0.41
C ILE A 30 10.96 -7.08 -0.79
N ASP A 31 12.19 -7.48 -0.45
CA ASP A 31 12.69 -8.85 -0.68
C ASP A 31 11.77 -9.89 -0.01
N GLN A 32 11.41 -9.68 1.26
CA GLN A 32 10.47 -10.56 1.97
C GLN A 32 9.09 -10.61 1.31
N LEU A 33 8.55 -9.48 0.85
CA LEU A 33 7.29 -9.48 0.09
C LEU A 33 7.42 -10.26 -1.21
N LYS A 34 8.52 -10.14 -1.94
CA LYS A 34 8.77 -10.90 -3.17
C LYS A 34 8.71 -12.40 -2.90
N ASP A 35 9.28 -12.86 -1.79
CA ASP A 35 9.40 -14.28 -1.48
C ASP A 35 8.14 -14.84 -0.82
N GLU A 36 7.56 -14.12 0.14
CA GLU A 36 6.54 -14.64 1.06
C GLU A 36 5.10 -14.29 0.67
N MET A 37 4.88 -13.24 -0.16
CA MET A 37 3.52 -12.88 -0.54
C MET A 37 2.90 -13.90 -1.49
N ASN A 38 1.62 -14.18 -1.26
CA ASN A 38 0.79 -15.05 -2.10
C ASN A 38 -0.23 -14.20 -2.87
N LEU A 39 -0.13 -14.18 -4.20
CA LEU A 39 -1.09 -13.47 -5.04
C LEU A 39 -2.39 -14.27 -5.14
N VAL A 40 -3.53 -13.61 -4.84
CA VAL A 40 -4.84 -14.27 -4.73
C VAL A 40 -5.82 -13.88 -5.83
N CYS A 41 -5.70 -12.68 -6.39
CA CYS A 41 -6.56 -12.20 -7.47
C CYS A 41 -5.85 -11.16 -8.35
N PHE A 42 -6.23 -11.12 -9.62
CA PHE A 42 -5.89 -10.10 -10.60
C PHE A 42 -7.18 -9.63 -11.27
N HIS A 43 -7.30 -8.31 -11.48
CA HIS A 43 -8.42 -7.69 -12.17
C HIS A 43 -7.93 -6.59 -13.10
N ARG A 44 -8.54 -6.52 -14.28
CA ARG A 44 -8.59 -5.30 -15.09
C ARG A 44 -9.79 -4.48 -14.62
N GLU A 45 -9.54 -3.45 -13.82
CA GLU A 45 -10.59 -2.56 -13.31
C GLU A 45 -10.81 -1.42 -14.30
N GLN A 46 -12.05 -1.25 -14.78
CA GLN A 46 -12.45 -0.09 -15.57
C GLN A 46 -12.78 1.10 -14.67
N LYS A 47 -12.47 2.31 -15.12
CA LYS A 47 -12.88 3.53 -14.42
C LYS A 47 -14.39 3.71 -14.58
N SER A 48 -15.10 3.86 -13.46
CA SER A 48 -16.56 3.92 -13.42
C SER A 48 -17.17 5.05 -14.27
N SER A 49 -16.52 6.21 -14.32
CA SER A 49 -16.98 7.36 -15.10
C SER A 49 -16.46 7.43 -16.53
N ASP A 50 -15.53 6.56 -16.93
CA ASP A 50 -15.01 6.49 -18.29
C ASP A 50 -14.35 5.13 -18.55
N GLN A 51 -15.06 4.24 -19.24
CA GLN A 51 -14.60 2.87 -19.50
C GLN A 51 -13.45 2.79 -20.51
N SER A 52 -13.08 3.90 -21.17
CA SER A 52 -11.88 3.94 -22.02
C SER A 52 -10.58 3.85 -21.21
N TYR A 53 -10.65 4.09 -19.89
CA TYR A 53 -9.53 3.92 -18.97
C TYR A 53 -9.68 2.67 -18.12
N SER A 54 -8.60 1.92 -17.96
CA SER A 54 -8.54 0.77 -17.06
C SER A 54 -7.20 0.68 -16.35
N ARG A 55 -7.13 -0.05 -15.24
CA ARG A 55 -5.90 -0.32 -14.50
C ARG A 55 -5.77 -1.78 -14.12
N ALA A 56 -4.54 -2.22 -13.90
CA ALA A 56 -4.26 -3.50 -13.26
C ALA A 56 -4.49 -3.40 -11.75
N VAL A 57 -5.16 -4.38 -11.16
CA VAL A 57 -5.32 -4.50 -9.70
C VAL A 57 -4.98 -5.91 -9.28
N PHE A 58 -4.07 -6.02 -8.30
CA PHE A 58 -3.66 -7.28 -7.72
C PHE A 58 -3.95 -7.26 -6.22
N CYS A 59 -4.38 -8.38 -5.66
CA CYS A 59 -4.36 -8.56 -4.20
C CYS A 59 -3.42 -9.71 -3.85
N ALA A 60 -2.68 -9.52 -2.77
CA ALA A 60 -1.85 -10.54 -2.15
C ALA A 60 -2.25 -10.73 -0.69
N THR A 61 -2.04 -11.94 -0.19
CA THR A 61 -2.01 -12.25 1.24
C THR A 61 -0.56 -12.37 1.72
N VAL A 62 -0.30 -11.90 2.92
CA VAL A 62 0.99 -11.97 3.62
C VAL A 62 0.75 -12.38 5.08
N GLU A 63 1.79 -12.89 5.73
CA GLU A 63 1.74 -13.09 7.17
C GLU A 63 1.59 -11.75 7.92
N PRO A 64 0.82 -11.69 9.02
CA PRO A 64 0.59 -10.45 9.77
C PRO A 64 1.89 -9.75 10.21
N ALA A 65 2.93 -10.53 10.50
CA ALA A 65 4.25 -10.01 10.86
C ALA A 65 4.91 -9.22 9.73
N LEU A 66 4.79 -9.70 8.48
CA LEU A 66 5.31 -9.01 7.30
C LEU A 66 4.44 -7.80 6.95
N PHE A 67 3.12 -7.89 7.13
CA PHE A 67 2.24 -6.73 7.00
C PHE A 67 2.62 -5.61 7.97
N ASP A 68 2.88 -5.93 9.24
CA ASP A 68 3.32 -4.96 10.25
C ASP A 68 4.62 -4.27 9.84
N LEU A 69 5.62 -5.04 9.40
CA LEU A 69 6.87 -4.49 8.89
C LEU A 69 6.64 -3.57 7.69
N PHE A 70 5.85 -4.03 6.72
CA PHE A 70 5.56 -3.29 5.51
C PHE A 70 4.77 -2.01 5.77
N PHE A 71 3.72 -2.04 6.57
CA PHE A 71 2.77 -0.93 6.65
C PHE A 71 2.95 -0.04 7.88
N ASN A 72 3.37 -0.62 9.02
CA ASN A 72 3.33 0.05 10.33
C ASN A 72 4.72 0.42 10.89
N SER A 73 5.80 -0.08 10.30
CA SER A 73 7.15 0.18 10.81
C SER A 73 7.73 1.53 10.31
N PRO A 74 8.69 2.13 11.04
CA PRO A 74 9.33 3.38 10.64
C PRO A 74 10.13 3.29 9.34
N THR A 75 10.56 2.08 8.94
CA THR A 75 11.22 1.82 7.65
C THR A 75 10.26 1.22 6.62
N GLY A 76 8.99 1.04 6.98
CA GLY A 76 7.94 0.54 6.10
C GLY A 76 7.37 1.63 5.18
N TYR A 77 6.37 1.25 4.39
CA TYR A 77 5.67 2.08 3.42
C TYR A 77 5.26 3.43 3.99
N ARG A 78 4.52 3.44 5.11
CA ARG A 78 4.04 4.68 5.73
C ARG A 78 5.15 5.45 6.45
N GLY A 79 6.18 4.75 6.95
CA GLY A 79 7.38 5.35 7.51
C GLY A 79 8.17 6.16 6.46
N GLU A 80 8.31 5.63 5.25
CA GLU A 80 8.95 6.34 4.14
C GLU A 80 8.17 7.62 3.75
N PHE A 81 6.83 7.58 3.75
CA PHE A 81 6.01 8.78 3.58
C PHE A 81 6.09 9.76 4.76
N PHE A 82 6.27 9.26 5.99
CA PHE A 82 6.41 10.13 7.17
C PHE A 82 7.69 10.96 7.13
N ILE A 83 8.75 10.44 6.52
CA ILE A 83 10.00 11.19 6.33
C ILE A 83 9.77 12.35 5.36
N SER A 84 9.26 12.08 4.15
CA SER A 84 8.76 13.11 3.23
C SER A 84 7.83 12.51 2.16
N PRO A 85 6.94 13.32 1.54
CA PRO A 85 6.12 12.88 0.42
C PRO A 85 6.94 12.27 -0.72
N GLU A 86 8.06 12.90 -1.08
CA GLU A 86 8.94 12.48 -2.18
C GLU A 86 9.60 11.14 -1.88
N ARG A 87 10.02 10.93 -0.64
CA ARG A 87 10.63 9.68 -0.19
C ARG A 87 9.63 8.53 -0.22
N GLY A 88 8.40 8.76 0.24
CA GLY A 88 7.31 7.79 0.12
C GLY A 88 6.96 7.45 -1.33
N VAL A 89 6.92 8.44 -2.23
CA VAL A 89 6.70 8.21 -3.67
C VAL A 89 7.84 7.38 -4.27
N ALA A 90 9.10 7.69 -3.94
CA ALA A 90 10.25 6.93 -4.40
C ALA A 90 10.23 5.48 -3.89
N ALA A 91 9.90 5.28 -2.61
CA ALA A 91 9.75 3.96 -2.00
C ALA A 91 8.63 3.14 -2.66
N ASN A 92 7.46 3.75 -2.89
CA ASN A 92 6.35 3.11 -3.61
C ASN A 92 6.73 2.72 -5.05
N ARG A 93 7.46 3.58 -5.77
CA ARG A 93 7.94 3.28 -7.12
C ARG A 93 8.92 2.10 -7.11
N LEU A 94 9.88 2.09 -6.19
CA LEU A 94 10.82 0.99 -6.03
C LEU A 94 10.09 -0.33 -5.74
N LEU A 95 9.14 -0.32 -4.81
CA LEU A 95 8.30 -1.49 -4.48
C LEU A 95 7.60 -2.04 -5.72
N LEU A 96 6.89 -1.19 -6.47
CA LEU A 96 6.17 -1.64 -7.65
C LEU A 96 7.10 -2.10 -8.77
N GLN A 97 8.23 -1.44 -8.97
CA GLN A 97 9.25 -1.87 -9.93
C GLN A 97 9.77 -3.27 -9.61
N GLU A 98 10.10 -3.53 -8.35
CA GLU A 98 10.63 -4.82 -7.88
C GLU A 98 9.59 -5.95 -7.90
N LEU A 99 8.31 -5.63 -7.67
CA LEU A 99 7.21 -6.61 -7.67
C LEU A 99 6.61 -6.85 -9.06
N SER A 100 6.74 -5.91 -10.00
CA SER A 100 6.12 -5.97 -11.33
C SER A 100 6.37 -7.29 -12.06
N PRO A 101 7.58 -7.88 -12.09
CA PRO A 101 7.80 -9.17 -12.74
C PRO A 101 6.90 -10.29 -12.19
N LYS A 102 6.80 -10.41 -10.86
CA LYS A 102 5.96 -11.43 -10.19
C LYS A 102 4.48 -11.16 -10.42
N LEU A 103 4.04 -9.90 -10.40
CA LEU A 103 2.65 -9.50 -10.68
C LEU A 103 2.25 -9.81 -12.14
N ILE A 104 3.09 -9.45 -13.11
CA ILE A 104 2.84 -9.70 -14.53
C ILE A 104 2.80 -11.20 -14.82
N GLN A 105 3.74 -11.96 -14.28
CA GLN A 105 3.76 -13.42 -14.42
C GLN A 105 2.48 -14.06 -13.88
N PHE A 106 2.02 -13.63 -12.70
CA PHE A 106 0.77 -14.12 -12.13
C PHE A 106 -0.44 -13.81 -13.01
N ALA A 107 -0.55 -12.58 -13.54
CA ALA A 107 -1.64 -12.23 -14.46
C ALA A 107 -1.59 -13.09 -15.74
N ALA A 108 -0.41 -13.31 -16.32
CA ALA A 108 -0.25 -14.10 -17.55
C ALA A 108 -0.61 -15.59 -17.36
N ILE A 109 -0.46 -16.13 -16.14
CA ILE A 109 -0.92 -17.48 -15.80
C ILE A 109 -2.45 -17.54 -15.71
N GLN A 110 -3.09 -16.50 -15.18
CA GLN A 110 -4.55 -16.43 -15.02
C GLN A 110 -5.27 -16.13 -16.34
N ASP A 111 -4.66 -15.33 -17.21
CA ASP A 111 -5.18 -14.93 -18.52
C ASP A 111 -4.04 -14.93 -19.54
N THR A 112 -3.98 -15.97 -20.37
CA THR A 112 -2.94 -16.12 -21.40
C THR A 112 -3.04 -15.08 -22.51
N GLY A 113 -4.18 -14.39 -22.64
CA GLY A 113 -4.39 -13.33 -23.61
C GLY A 113 -4.04 -11.94 -23.08
N ILE A 114 -3.61 -11.82 -21.82
CA ILE A 114 -3.36 -10.52 -21.21
C ILE A 114 -2.18 -9.81 -21.89
N ASP A 115 -2.39 -8.54 -22.23
CA ASP A 115 -1.34 -7.67 -22.72
C ASP A 115 -0.36 -7.33 -21.57
N GLN A 116 0.82 -7.95 -21.61
CA GLN A 116 1.87 -7.73 -20.62
C GLN A 116 2.47 -6.32 -20.70
N ALA A 117 2.48 -5.69 -21.89
CA ALA A 117 2.95 -4.32 -22.04
C ALA A 117 1.98 -3.35 -21.36
N TRP A 118 0.66 -3.58 -21.49
CA TRP A 118 -0.35 -2.83 -20.75
C TRP A 118 -0.22 -2.99 -19.23
N LEU A 119 0.07 -4.20 -18.73
CA LEU A 119 0.31 -4.43 -17.30
C LEU A 119 1.50 -3.62 -16.79
N LEU A 120 2.63 -3.70 -17.50
CA LEU A 120 3.84 -2.96 -17.16
C LEU A 120 3.58 -1.45 -17.16
N GLU A 121 2.88 -0.94 -18.18
CA GLU A 121 2.57 0.48 -18.30
C GLU A 121 1.65 0.94 -17.15
N SER A 122 0.59 0.18 -16.85
CA SER A 122 -0.32 0.50 -15.75
C SER A 122 0.41 0.51 -14.40
N LEU A 123 1.29 -0.46 -14.14
CA LEU A 123 2.07 -0.53 -12.89
C LEU A 123 3.16 0.54 -12.78
N SER A 124 3.61 1.11 -13.90
CA SER A 124 4.66 2.14 -13.93
C SER A 124 4.14 3.57 -13.78
N LYS A 125 2.82 3.76 -13.79
CA LYS A 125 2.17 5.06 -13.70
C LYS A 125 2.34 5.76 -12.36
N LEU A 126 2.23 7.09 -12.35
CA LEU A 126 2.48 7.90 -11.16
C LEU A 126 1.46 7.63 -10.04
N SER A 127 0.22 7.30 -10.40
CA SER A 127 -0.84 6.95 -9.44
C SER A 127 -0.82 5.49 -8.99
N ALA A 128 0.06 4.66 -9.57
CA ALA A 128 0.21 3.28 -9.15
C ALA A 128 0.69 3.21 -7.70
N LYS A 129 0.10 2.33 -6.90
CA LYS A 129 0.43 2.22 -5.48
C LYS A 129 0.17 0.85 -4.88
N ALA A 130 0.89 0.55 -3.80
CA ALA A 130 0.46 -0.45 -2.82
C ALA A 130 -0.40 0.22 -1.72
N TRP A 131 -1.38 -0.50 -1.20
CA TRP A 131 -2.15 -0.09 -0.03
C TRP A 131 -2.70 -1.33 0.68
N LEU A 132 -3.22 -1.16 1.90
CA LEU A 132 -3.98 -2.23 2.52
C LEU A 132 -5.30 -2.48 1.76
N ALA A 133 -5.84 -3.69 1.90
CA ALA A 133 -7.12 -4.03 1.29
C ALA A 133 -8.27 -3.55 2.18
N GLU A 134 -9.09 -2.64 1.64
CA GLU A 134 -10.32 -2.15 2.28
C GLU A 134 -11.53 -3.04 1.95
N GLU A 135 -12.43 -3.23 2.92
CA GLU A 135 -13.67 -4.01 2.78
C GLU A 135 -14.58 -3.45 1.68
N SER A 136 -14.74 -2.12 1.64
CA SER A 136 -15.64 -1.40 0.72
C SER A 136 -15.17 -1.38 -0.74
N LEU A 137 -13.92 -1.77 -1.00
CA LEU A 137 -13.29 -1.73 -2.33
C LEU A 137 -13.04 -3.13 -2.91
N SER A 138 -13.86 -4.10 -2.50
CA SER A 138 -13.74 -5.49 -2.92
C SER A 138 -14.19 -5.68 -4.36
N LEU A 139 -13.29 -6.18 -5.23
CA LEU A 139 -13.60 -6.49 -6.63
C LEU A 139 -14.16 -7.91 -6.84
N CYS A 140 -13.79 -8.84 -5.95
CA CYS A 140 -14.36 -10.18 -5.84
C CYS A 140 -14.19 -10.71 -4.41
N SER A 141 -14.74 -11.88 -4.12
CA SER A 141 -14.66 -12.51 -2.79
C SER A 141 -13.22 -12.72 -2.29
N LYS A 142 -12.28 -13.05 -3.17
CA LYS A 142 -10.86 -13.23 -2.82
C LYS A 142 -10.18 -11.92 -2.44
N CYS A 143 -10.59 -10.82 -3.06
CA CYS A 143 -10.00 -9.50 -2.84
C CYS A 143 -10.60 -8.76 -1.64
N ALA A 144 -11.55 -9.36 -0.91
CA ALA A 144 -12.20 -8.73 0.24
C ALA A 144 -11.17 -8.28 1.27
N GLY A 145 -11.19 -7.00 1.62
CA GLY A 145 -10.28 -6.40 2.59
C GLY A 145 -10.65 -6.70 4.03
N GLU A 146 -9.77 -6.29 4.95
CA GLU A 146 -9.96 -6.43 6.40
C GLU A 146 -10.06 -5.06 7.09
N TRP A 147 -9.74 -3.98 6.37
CA TRP A 147 -9.80 -2.63 6.91
C TRP A 147 -11.11 -1.94 6.54
N SER A 148 -11.66 -1.19 7.49
CA SER A 148 -12.80 -0.30 7.31
C SER A 148 -12.67 0.93 8.20
N THR A 149 -13.51 1.94 7.99
CA THR A 149 -13.52 3.16 8.83
C THR A 149 -13.97 2.91 10.26
N SER A 150 -14.58 1.75 10.55
CA SER A 150 -14.91 1.29 11.90
C SER A 150 -13.85 0.38 12.51
N TYR A 151 -12.76 0.09 11.80
CA TYR A 151 -11.64 -0.68 12.34
C TYR A 151 -10.99 0.09 13.49
N VAL A 152 -10.75 -0.61 14.60
CA VAL A 152 -10.07 -0.06 15.78
C VAL A 152 -8.89 -0.97 16.13
N SER A 153 -7.68 -0.50 15.84
CA SER A 153 -6.46 -1.16 16.24
C SER A 153 -6.25 -1.08 17.76
N GLU A 154 -5.77 -2.17 18.37
CA GLU A 154 -5.33 -2.14 19.77
C GLU A 154 -4.01 -1.40 19.98
N LEU A 155 -3.31 -1.07 18.89
CA LEU A 155 -2.01 -0.41 18.87
C LEU A 155 -2.05 0.79 17.92
N GLU A 156 -1.46 1.90 18.34
CA GLU A 156 -1.31 3.13 17.58
C GLU A 156 0.17 3.52 17.44
N ILE A 157 0.49 4.20 16.34
CA ILE A 157 1.76 4.87 16.08
C ILE A 157 1.68 6.28 16.66
N ARG A 158 2.68 6.65 17.44
CA ARG A 158 2.87 7.99 17.98
C ARG A 158 4.16 8.57 17.41
N ASN A 159 4.06 9.65 16.65
CA ASN A 159 5.20 10.17 15.88
C ASN A 159 5.35 11.69 15.89
N GLY A 160 4.72 12.36 16.85
CA GLY A 160 4.75 13.81 17.03
C GLY A 160 3.94 14.57 15.97
N ARG A 161 3.31 13.89 15.01
CA ARG A 161 2.59 14.51 13.89
C ARG A 161 1.17 14.00 13.77
N TRP A 162 1.00 12.71 13.52
CA TRP A 162 -0.31 12.16 13.19
C TRP A 162 -1.26 12.24 14.37
N GLU A 163 -0.78 12.00 15.60
CA GLU A 163 -1.60 12.12 16.80
C GLU A 163 -1.98 13.56 17.16
N CYS A 164 -1.29 14.55 16.59
CA CYS A 164 -1.45 15.97 16.92
C CYS A 164 -2.53 16.67 16.08
N SER A 165 -3.17 15.97 15.15
CA SER A 165 -4.19 16.50 14.25
C SER A 165 -5.57 15.90 14.55
N ASP A 166 -6.60 16.73 14.44
CA ASP A 166 -8.02 16.38 14.58
C ASP A 166 -8.68 15.91 13.27
N HIS A 167 -7.93 15.90 12.16
CA HIS A 167 -8.44 15.45 10.87
C HIS A 167 -8.78 13.96 10.91
N ALA A 168 -9.88 13.53 10.28
CA ALA A 168 -10.33 12.12 10.29
C ALA A 168 -9.23 11.14 9.82
N TYR A 169 -8.43 11.57 8.84
CA TYR A 169 -7.30 10.79 8.33
C TYR A 169 -6.22 10.53 9.37
N SER A 170 -6.03 11.42 10.33
CA SER A 170 -5.09 11.27 11.44
C SER A 170 -5.54 10.18 12.40
N VAL A 171 -6.85 10.05 12.62
CA VAL A 171 -7.43 8.98 13.44
C VAL A 171 -7.19 7.61 12.80
N TRP A 172 -7.33 7.49 11.47
CA TRP A 172 -7.06 6.25 10.75
C TRP A 172 -5.56 5.99 10.58
N GLY A 173 -4.80 7.04 10.28
CA GLY A 173 -3.37 6.97 10.09
C GLY A 173 -2.63 6.56 11.35
N ARG A 174 -2.97 7.08 12.53
CA ARG A 174 -2.26 6.65 13.74
C ARG A 174 -2.50 5.18 14.10
N GLN A 175 -3.45 4.48 13.49
CA GLN A 175 -3.63 3.05 13.77
C GLN A 175 -2.49 2.20 13.21
N ALA A 176 -2.10 1.16 13.95
CA ALA A 176 -1.16 0.11 13.53
C ALA A 176 -1.90 -1.24 13.37
N PRO A 177 -2.75 -1.41 12.34
CA PRO A 177 -3.55 -2.61 12.17
C PRO A 177 -2.67 -3.82 11.83
N CYS A 178 -3.05 -5.01 12.30
CA CYS A 178 -2.33 -6.27 12.02
C CYS A 178 -3.14 -7.08 11.01
N LEU A 179 -3.02 -6.72 9.72
CA LEU A 179 -3.83 -7.29 8.64
C LEU A 179 -3.05 -8.35 7.85
N THR A 180 -3.71 -9.00 6.91
CA THR A 180 -3.12 -10.03 6.05
C THR A 180 -3.14 -9.67 4.57
N LYS A 181 -3.84 -8.60 4.15
CA LYS A 181 -4.01 -8.28 2.72
C LYS A 181 -3.42 -6.94 2.27
N ILE A 182 -2.63 -7.02 1.20
CA ILE A 182 -2.07 -5.88 0.47
C ILE A 182 -2.66 -5.87 -0.95
N ARG A 183 -3.01 -4.68 -1.43
CA ARG A 183 -3.52 -4.45 -2.77
C ARG A 183 -2.56 -3.57 -3.55
N PHE A 184 -2.22 -3.99 -4.76
CA PHE A 184 -1.40 -3.24 -5.71
C PHE A 184 -2.30 -2.73 -6.82
N PHE A 185 -2.32 -1.42 -7.00
CA PHE A 185 -3.07 -0.73 -8.03
C PHE A 185 -2.09 -0.16 -9.05
N GLY A 186 -2.35 -0.40 -10.33
CA GLY A 186 -1.78 0.41 -11.40
C GLY A 186 -2.50 1.76 -11.53
N GLY A 187 -1.96 2.61 -12.39
CA GLY A 187 -2.64 3.81 -12.87
C GLY A 187 -3.68 3.46 -13.93
N PHE A 188 -4.74 4.27 -13.99
CA PHE A 188 -5.76 4.19 -15.03
C PHE A 188 -5.18 4.71 -16.34
N ILE A 189 -5.11 3.86 -17.35
CA ILE A 189 -4.58 4.19 -18.67
C ILE A 189 -5.58 3.86 -19.78
N ASN A 190 -5.57 4.68 -20.83
CA ASN A 190 -6.33 4.44 -22.05
C ASN A 190 -5.50 3.67 -23.10
N SER A 191 -6.05 3.48 -24.30
CA SER A 191 -5.38 2.79 -25.42
C SER A 191 -4.13 3.48 -25.95
N THR A 192 -3.91 4.76 -25.60
CA THR A 192 -2.71 5.52 -25.97
C THR A 192 -1.73 5.67 -24.80
N ASN A 193 -1.90 4.87 -23.75
CA ASN A 193 -1.09 4.89 -22.52
C ASN A 193 -1.10 6.23 -21.77
N GLN A 194 -2.09 7.09 -22.01
CA GLN A 194 -2.26 8.31 -21.23
C GLN A 194 -2.86 7.96 -19.87
N GLU A 195 -2.24 8.48 -18.81
CA GLU A 195 -2.72 8.28 -17.45
C GLU A 195 -3.84 9.26 -17.12
N TRP A 196 -4.93 8.76 -16.54
CA TRP A 196 -5.90 9.58 -15.85
C TRP A 196 -5.55 9.69 -14.36
N LEU A 197 -5.36 10.91 -13.88
CA LEU A 197 -5.17 11.23 -12.46
C LEU A 197 -6.23 12.23 -12.02
N ALA A 198 -7.06 11.85 -11.05
CA ALA A 198 -8.01 12.79 -10.46
C ALA A 198 -7.28 13.91 -9.71
N GLU A 199 -7.78 15.13 -9.78
CA GLU A 199 -7.18 16.31 -9.16
C GLU A 199 -6.96 16.13 -7.64
N HIS A 200 -7.98 15.66 -6.93
CA HIS A 200 -7.88 15.36 -5.49
C HIS A 200 -6.86 14.26 -5.14
N LYS A 201 -6.33 13.52 -6.13
CA LYS A 201 -5.31 12.49 -5.90
C LYS A 201 -3.88 13.03 -6.04
N GLN A 202 -3.70 14.29 -6.45
CA GLN A 202 -2.38 14.92 -6.57
C GLN A 202 -1.74 15.19 -5.20
N SER A 203 -2.55 15.41 -4.16
CA SER A 203 -2.08 15.71 -2.80
C SER A 203 -1.92 14.48 -1.90
N ARG A 204 -2.13 13.26 -2.40
CA ARG A 204 -2.13 12.03 -1.56
C ARG A 204 -0.84 11.82 -0.81
N ALA A 205 0.30 12.04 -1.45
CA ALA A 205 1.60 11.88 -0.81
C ALA A 205 1.75 12.86 0.38
N ALA A 206 1.28 14.10 0.21
CA ALA A 206 1.23 15.09 1.28
C ALA A 206 0.24 14.70 2.39
N GLN A 207 -0.92 14.12 2.04
CA GLN A 207 -1.89 13.64 3.03
C GLN A 207 -1.35 12.47 3.85
N ILE A 208 -0.68 11.49 3.23
CA ILE A 208 -0.05 10.38 3.96
C ILE A 208 1.09 10.91 4.85
N TRP A 209 1.90 11.85 4.36
CA TRP A 209 2.94 12.48 5.16
C TRP A 209 2.35 13.22 6.39
N GLN A 210 1.28 14.00 6.19
CA GLN A 210 0.67 14.84 7.20
C GLN A 210 -0.17 14.07 8.21
N TYR A 211 -0.94 13.08 7.76
CA TYR A 211 -1.98 12.41 8.53
C TYR A 211 -1.79 10.89 8.62
N GLY A 212 -0.86 10.33 7.85
CA GLY A 212 -0.66 8.89 7.76
C GLY A 212 -1.65 8.16 6.86
N TRP A 213 -2.61 8.87 6.25
CA TRP A 213 -3.70 8.29 5.47
C TRP A 213 -4.14 9.20 4.30
N THR A 214 -4.89 8.66 3.33
CA THR A 214 -5.41 9.37 2.15
C THR A 214 -6.77 8.87 1.67
#